data_AF-A0A834WEK3-F1
#
_entry.id   AF-A0A834WEK3-F1
#
_cell.length_a   1.000
_cell.length_b   1.000
_cell.length_c   1.000
_cell.angle_alpha   90.00
_cell.angle_beta   90.00
_cell.angle_gamma   90.00
#
_symmetry.space_group_name_H-M   'P 1'
#
loop_
_entity.id
_entity.type
_entity.pdbx_description
1 polymer ?
#
loop_
_entity_poly.entity_id
_entity_poly.type
_entity_poly.pdbx_seq_one_letter_code
_entity_poly.pdbx_strand_id
1 'polypeptide(L)' 'MFYGAVVWDPWLIVAQIVCLQCLYYITLGFFLAILVGTRVSRLSLVYFFDYVTITTSTVTGWCVIASFLLSSIAG' A
#
# COMPACT_ATOMS: atom_id res chain seq x y z
N MET A 1 2.22 -0.35 30.54
CA MET A 1 1.06 0.03 29.70
C MET A 1 0.35 1.17 30.39
N PHE A 2 0.10 2.29 29.69
CA PHE A 2 -0.47 3.50 30.28
C PHE A 2 -1.86 3.27 30.93
N TYR A 3 -2.52 2.14 30.65
CA TYR A 3 -3.82 1.74 31.22
C TYR A 3 -3.90 0.30 31.80
N GLY A 4 -2.78 -0.41 31.96
CA GLY A 4 -2.79 -1.82 32.39
C GLY A 4 -3.05 -2.80 31.23
N ALA A 5 -2.64 -4.07 31.40
CA ALA A 5 -2.38 -4.97 30.27
C ALA A 5 -3.61 -5.52 29.52
N VAL A 6 -4.82 -5.21 29.98
CA VAL A 6 -6.06 -5.83 29.48
C VAL A 6 -7.23 -4.83 29.43
N VAL A 7 -6.97 -3.54 29.56
CA VAL A 7 -8.00 -2.49 29.43
C VAL A 7 -8.01 -2.00 27.99
N TRP A 8 -9.21 -1.82 27.44
CA TRP A 8 -9.39 -1.24 26.11
C TRP A 8 -8.73 0.16 26.06
N ASP A 9 -7.70 0.29 25.23
CA ASP A 9 -6.96 1.53 25.03
C ASP A 9 -7.22 2.05 23.60
N PRO A 10 -8.16 3.01 23.42
CA PRO A 10 -8.53 3.50 22.10
C PRO A 10 -7.35 4.16 21.38
N TRP A 11 -6.42 4.75 22.11
CA TRP A 11 -5.28 5.43 21.52
C TRP A 11 -4.31 4.45 20.88
N LEU A 12 -4.02 3.34 21.58
CA LEU A 12 -3.17 2.28 21.03
C LEU A 12 -3.82 1.61 19.81
N ILE A 13 -5.14 1.40 19.80
CA ILE A 13 -5.84 0.85 18.64
C ILE A 13 -5.71 1.78 17.43
N VAL A 14 -5.95 3.09 17.61
CA VAL A 14 -5.79 4.07 16.53
C VAL A 14 -4.34 4.10 16.04
N ALA A 15 -3.36 4.10 16.95
CA ALA A 15 -1.95 4.07 16.59
C ALA A 15 -1.58 2.81 15.80
N GLN A 16 -2.13 1.64 16.16
CA GLN A 16 -1.94 0.38 15.43
C GLN A 16 -2.54 0.45 14.01
N ILE A 17 -3.77 0.95 13.87
CA ILE A 17 -4.41 1.11 12.56
C ILE A 17 -3.56 2.04 11.67
N VAL A 18 -3.14 3.19 12.19
CA VAL A 18 -2.29 4.13 11.45
C VAL A 18 -0.95 3.49 11.07
N CYS A 19 -0.34 2.75 11.99
CA CYS A 19 0.92 2.05 11.73
C CYS A 19 0.79 1.04 10.58
N LEU A 20 -0.24 0.20 10.60
CA LEU A 20 -0.48 -0.78 9.53
C LEU A 20 -0.78 -0.09 8.19
N GLN A 21 -1.58 0.98 8.19
CA GLN A 21 -1.86 1.74 6.97
C GLN A 21 -0.58 2.37 6.39
N CYS A 22 0.28 2.94 7.24
CA CYS A 22 1.57 3.48 6.80
C CYS A 22 2.47 2.40 6.20
N LEU A 23 2.56 1.24 6.86
CA LEU A 23 3.36 0.11 6.39
C LEU A 23 2.84 -0.38 5.02
N TYR A 24 1.52 -0.53 4.88
CA TYR A 24 0.90 -0.89 3.61
C TYR A 24 1.21 0.12 2.48
N TYR A 25 1.04 1.42 2.72
CA TYR A 25 1.31 2.42 1.67
C TYR A 25 2.80 2.56 1.33
N ILE A 26 3.70 2.36 2.30
CA ILE A 26 5.14 2.35 2.05
C ILE A 26 5.54 1.14 1.19
N THR A 27 5.05 -0.05 1.54
CA THR A 27 5.33 -1.27 0.75
C THR A 27 4.72 -1.18 -0.66
N LEU A 28 3.49 -0.66 -0.79
CA LEU A 28 2.86 -0.39 -2.08
C LEU A 28 3.64 0.60 -2.92
N GLY A 29 4.08 1.71 -2.32
CA GLY A 29 4.92 2.69 -3.03
C GLY A 29 6.24 2.12 -3.49
N PHE A 30 6.87 1.27 -2.68
CA PHE A 30 8.09 0.57 -3.05
C PHE A 30 7.88 -0.35 -4.25
N PHE A 31 6.84 -1.20 -4.24
CA PHE A 31 6.57 -2.09 -5.37
C PHE A 31 6.12 -1.34 -6.62
N LEU A 32 5.33 -0.27 -6.50
CA LEU A 32 4.96 0.58 -7.63
C LEU A 32 6.19 1.28 -8.24
N ALA A 33 7.11 1.77 -7.41
CA ALA A 33 8.35 2.39 -7.88
C ALA A 33 9.20 1.42 -8.72
N ILE A 34 9.30 0.16 -8.29
CA ILE A 34 10.08 -0.86 -9.00
C ILE A 34 9.36 -1.36 -10.25
N LEU A 35 8.09 -1.74 -10.14
CA LEU A 35 7.35 -2.43 -11.20
C LEU A 35 6.77 -1.47 -12.24
N VAL A 36 6.23 -0.33 -11.79
CA VAL A 36 5.58 0.66 -12.67
C VAL A 36 6.56 1.76 -13.05
N GLY A 37 7.39 2.23 -12.12
CA GLY A 37 8.37 3.31 -12.36
C GLY A 37 9.43 2.97 -13.39
N THR A 38 9.73 1.69 -13.61
CA THR A 38 10.61 1.23 -14.70
C THR A 38 9.93 1.25 -16.07
N ARG A 39 8.61 1.40 -16.14
CA ARG A 39 7.83 1.37 -17.39
C ARG A 39 7.28 2.71 -17.82
N VAL A 40 7.04 3.63 -16.88
CA VAL A 40 6.42 4.93 -17.15
C VAL A 40 7.43 6.05 -16.94
N SER A 41 7.40 7.06 -17.81
CA SER A 41 8.28 8.23 -17.71
C SER A 41 7.98 9.11 -16.50
N ARG A 42 6.74 9.08 -15.99
CA ARG A 42 6.31 9.83 -14.82
C ARG A 42 5.43 8.96 -13.92
N LEU A 43 5.94 8.64 -12.74
CA LEU A 43 5.16 7.99 -11.69
C LEU A 43 4.29 9.04 -10.98
N SER A 44 3.00 8.74 -10.82
CA SER A 44 1.99 9.65 -10.27
C SER A 44 1.16 8.96 -9.20
N LEU A 45 0.51 9.74 -8.34
CA LEU A 45 -0.39 9.27 -7.29
C LEU A 45 -1.63 8.53 -7.85
N VAL A 46 -1.93 8.69 -9.14
CA VAL A 46 -3.02 7.99 -9.83
C VAL A 46 -2.87 6.47 -9.69
N TYR A 47 -1.64 5.94 -9.71
CA TYR A 47 -1.39 4.50 -9.52
C TYR A 47 -1.68 3.98 -8.10
N PHE A 48 -1.81 4.88 -7.11
CA PHE A 48 -2.19 4.51 -5.75
C PHE A 48 -3.71 4.51 -5.55
N PHE A 49 -4.40 5.51 -6.12
CA PHE A 49 -5.76 5.83 -5.71
C PHE A 49 -6.81 5.64 -6.81
N ASP A 50 -6.41 5.52 -8.06
CA ASP A 50 -7.34 5.37 -9.19
C ASP A 50 -7.44 3.91 -9.64
N TYR A 51 -8.65 3.36 -9.51
CA TYR A 51 -8.94 1.99 -9.93
C TYR A 51 -8.77 1.77 -11.43
N VAL A 52 -8.87 2.83 -12.26
CA VAL A 52 -8.71 2.74 -13.72
C VAL A 52 -7.31 2.22 -14.09
N THR A 53 -6.32 2.40 -13.22
CA THR A 53 -4.96 1.88 -13.42
C THR A 53 -4.87 0.36 -13.25
N ILE A 54 -5.84 -0.26 -12.59
CA ILE A 54 -5.94 -1.70 -12.38
C ILE A 54 -6.64 -2.31 -13.60
N THR A 55 -5.87 -2.62 -14.64
CA THR A 55 -6.38 -3.20 -15.89
C THR A 55 -5.56 -4.40 -16.33
N THR A 56 -6.21 -5.41 -16.89
CA THR A 56 -5.57 -6.60 -17.46
C THR A 56 -5.23 -6.43 -18.95
N SER A 57 -5.67 -5.32 -19.57
CA SER A 57 -5.45 -5.05 -20.99
C SER A 57 -4.05 -4.53 -21.30
N THR A 58 -3.28 -4.11 -20.30
CA THR A 58 -1.94 -3.52 -20.49
C THR A 58 -0.91 -4.14 -19.54
N VAL A 59 0.34 -4.22 -19.98
CA VAL A 59 1.45 -4.74 -19.16
C VAL A 59 1.68 -3.86 -17.92
N THR A 60 1.50 -2.54 -18.04
CA THR A 60 1.57 -1.62 -16.91
C THR A 60 0.47 -1.89 -15.88
N GLY A 61 -0.77 -2.15 -16.32
CA GLY A 61 -1.85 -2.54 -15.43
C GLY A 61 -1.60 -3.87 -14.71
N TRP A 62 -1.00 -4.86 -15.39
CA TRP A 62 -0.51 -6.08 -14.74
C TRP A 62 0.56 -5.81 -13.68
N CYS A 63 1.48 -4.87 -13.94
CA CYS A 63 2.46 -4.44 -12.95
C CYS A 63 1.79 -3.80 -11.72
N VAL A 64 0.76 -2.97 -11.92
CA VAL A 64 -0.03 -2.38 -10.82
C VAL A 64 -0.70 -3.49 -9.99
N ILE A 65 -1.37 -4.45 -10.64
CA ILE A 65 -1.99 -5.61 -9.97
C ILE A 65 -0.95 -6.40 -9.16
N ALA A 66 0.21 -6.68 -9.75
CA ALA A 66 1.29 -7.38 -9.07
C ALA A 66 1.81 -6.59 -7.85
N SER A 67 1.93 -5.26 -7.95
CA SER A 67 2.30 -4.41 -6.80
C SER A 67 1.31 -4.54 -5.65
N PHE A 68 0.00 -4.50 -5.92
CA PHE A 68 -1.03 -4.69 -4.89
C PHE A 68 -0.98 -6.07 -4.24
N LEU A 69 -0.78 -7.13 -5.04
CA LEU A 69 -0.65 -8.50 -4.53
C LEU A 69 0.59 -8.67 -3.66
N LEU A 70 1.75 -8.17 -4.10
CA LEU A 70 2.99 -8.26 -3.33
C LEU A 70 2.91 -7.44 -2.04
N SER A 71 2.28 -6.26 -2.07
CA SER A 71 2.01 -5.46 -0.87
C SER A 71 1.17 -6.21 0.15
N SER A 72 0.12 -6.92 -0.28
CA SER A 72 -0.73 -7.69 0.65
C SER A 72 -0.01 -8.81 1.40
N ILE A 73 1.14 -9.27 0.89
CA ILE A 73 2.00 -10.26 1.55
C ILE A 73 3.02 -9.57 2.47
N ALA A 74 3.52 -8.40 2.04
CA ALA A 74 4.57 -7.67 2.73
C ALA A 74 4.07 -6.75 3.85
N GLY A 75 2.78 -6.39 3.88
CA GLY A 75 2.20 -5.45 4.84
C GLY A 75 0.70 -5.55 5.00
#